data_AF-A0AAJ2DZ55-F1
#
_entry.id   AF-A0AAJ2DZ55-F1
#
_cell.length_a   1.000
_cell.length_b   1.000
_cell.length_c   1.000
_cell.angle_alpha   90.00
_cell.angle_beta   90.00
_cell.angle_gamma   90.00
#
_symmetry.space_group_name_H-M   'P 1'
#
loop_
_entity.id
_entity.type
_entity.pdbx_description
1 polymer ?
#
loop_
_entity_poly.entity_id
_entity_poly.type
_entity_poly.pdbx_seq_one_letter_code
_entity_poly.pdbx_strand_id
1 'polypeptide(L)'
;MNKLIDPRTLPIVVTIALFAALLAFGSVMYTGFFSLQVFAGLLIDNAFLLIVAIGMTFVIVSGGIDLSVGSVVALTTILCALFTERFHWPVWIILPLVLAFGALYGAAMGALIHFFRLQPFIVTLAGMFLARGACFLITTQSITINDPTFRALSAFHLDLGGASLTTGALVAIAVLAAAVFVAHYTRFGRNVYAIGGNERSAVLMGLPVARTKVGVYALSGFCSALGGVVFTLYVLSGYGLQGQGMELDAIAATVIGGTLLTGGVGYVVGTLFGVGILGTIQTLITFDGTLSSWWTRIVIGALLCAFCLLQRLIERHAGRRRSNGTSLGERAETTRARRAPLSPDVENNAAESLTPKEST
;
A
#
# COMPACT_ATOMS: atom_id res chain seq x y z
N MET A 1 3.97 6.45 26.39
CA MET A 1 4.74 7.38 25.53
C MET A 1 5.83 6.70 24.69
N ASN A 2 6.64 5.76 25.20
CA ASN A 2 7.74 5.14 24.42
C ASN A 2 7.35 4.32 23.17
N LYS A 3 6.11 3.79 23.08
CA LYS A 3 5.64 3.08 21.86
C LYS A 3 5.31 4.02 20.68
N LEU A 4 5.02 5.30 20.93
CA LEU A 4 4.67 6.26 19.86
C LEU A 4 5.89 6.76 19.07
N ILE A 5 7.10 6.45 19.55
CA ILE A 5 8.39 6.84 18.93
C ILE A 5 9.10 5.58 18.39
N ASP A 6 8.38 4.50 18.10
CA ASP A 6 8.95 3.41 17.29
C ASP A 6 9.00 3.89 15.82
N PRO A 7 10.18 3.88 15.16
CA PRO A 7 10.32 4.27 13.76
C PRO A 7 9.35 3.52 12.82
N ARG A 8 8.86 2.34 13.22
CA ARG A 8 7.90 1.54 12.45
C ARG A 8 6.45 2.01 12.57
N THR A 9 6.06 2.63 13.68
CA THR A 9 4.68 3.13 13.91
C THR A 9 4.57 4.64 13.73
N LEU A 10 5.70 5.34 13.64
CA LEU A 10 5.71 6.79 13.44
C LEU A 10 5.00 7.21 12.13
N PRO A 11 5.21 6.56 10.97
CA PRO A 11 4.53 6.94 9.73
C PRO A 11 3.01 6.91 9.86
N ILE A 12 2.43 5.83 10.42
CA ILE A 12 0.98 5.71 10.57
C ILE A 12 0.40 6.75 11.53
N VAL A 13 1.11 7.08 12.62
CA VAL A 13 0.67 8.13 13.55
C VAL A 13 0.66 9.50 12.87
N VAL A 14 1.68 9.80 12.07
CA VAL A 14 1.74 11.05 11.29
C VAL A 14 0.60 11.11 10.29
N THR A 15 0.30 10.01 9.58
CA THR A 15 -0.82 9.95 8.64
C THR A 15 -2.16 10.20 9.33
N ILE A 16 -2.42 9.55 10.47
CA ILE A 16 -3.68 9.74 11.22
C ILE A 16 -3.80 11.18 11.71
N ALA A 17 -2.71 11.76 12.24
CA ALA A 17 -2.69 13.14 12.70
C ALA A 17 -2.92 14.13 11.55
N LEU A 18 -2.30 13.89 10.39
CA LEU A 18 -2.49 14.70 9.19
C LEU A 18 -3.93 14.63 8.68
N PHE A 19 -4.51 13.43 8.63
CA PHE A 19 -5.91 13.24 8.23
C PHE A 19 -6.87 13.99 9.16
N ALA A 20 -6.67 13.87 10.48
CA ALA A 20 -7.45 14.62 11.47
C ALA A 20 -7.28 16.14 11.32
N ALA A 21 -6.06 16.61 11.06
CA ALA A 21 -5.78 18.03 10.84
C ALA A 21 -6.47 18.57 9.59
N LEU A 22 -6.50 17.81 8.49
CA LEU A 22 -7.21 18.19 7.27
C LEU A 22 -8.73 18.26 7.48
N LEU A 23 -9.30 17.28 8.21
CA LEU A 23 -10.72 17.31 8.56
C LEU A 23 -11.07 18.50 9.46
N ALA A 24 -10.23 18.79 10.46
CA ALA A 24 -10.41 19.94 11.33
C ALA A 24 -10.31 21.25 10.56
N PHE A 25 -9.33 21.38 9.66
CA PHE A 25 -9.19 22.53 8.78
C PHE A 25 -10.44 22.74 7.91
N GLY A 26 -10.92 21.68 7.24
CA GLY A 26 -12.15 21.76 6.44
C GLY A 26 -13.37 22.14 7.26
N SER A 27 -13.49 21.62 8.49
CA SER A 27 -14.58 21.97 9.40
C SER A 27 -14.57 23.44 9.85
N VAL A 28 -13.40 24.07 9.94
CA VAL A 28 -13.29 25.48 10.32
C VAL A 28 -13.56 26.39 9.12
N MET A 29 -13.11 25.99 7.92
CA MET A 29 -13.24 26.80 6.71
C MET A 29 -14.61 26.70 6.05
N TYR A 30 -15.25 25.53 6.09
CA TYR A 30 -16.48 25.26 5.36
C TYR A 30 -17.58 24.73 6.30
N THR A 31 -18.72 25.42 6.31
CA THR A 31 -19.90 24.98 7.06
C THR A 31 -20.43 23.65 6.54
N GLY A 32 -20.77 22.71 7.44
CA GLY A 32 -21.29 21.38 7.08
C GLY A 32 -20.24 20.34 6.68
N PHE A 33 -18.95 20.70 6.66
CA PHE A 33 -17.86 19.78 6.29
C PHE A 33 -17.73 18.59 7.26
N PHE A 34 -17.98 18.80 8.56
CA PHE A 34 -17.97 17.73 9.58
C PHE A 34 -19.30 16.96 9.68
N SER A 35 -20.07 16.89 8.59
CA SER A 35 -21.30 16.09 8.57
C SER A 35 -21.00 14.61 8.31
N LEU A 36 -21.85 13.74 8.87
CA LEU A 36 -21.75 12.29 8.64
C LEU A 36 -21.83 11.95 7.15
N GLN A 37 -22.60 12.72 6.38
CA GLN A 37 -22.73 12.55 4.94
C GLN A 37 -21.44 12.86 4.18
N VAL A 38 -20.67 13.88 4.57
CA VAL A 38 -19.36 14.16 3.94
C VAL A 38 -18.38 13.02 4.25
N PHE A 39 -18.38 12.50 5.47
CA PHE A 39 -17.53 11.37 5.82
C PHE A 39 -17.92 10.07 5.07
N ALA A 40 -19.22 9.80 4.95
CA ALA A 40 -19.71 8.69 4.12
C ALA A 40 -19.35 8.90 2.64
N GLY A 41 -19.51 10.13 2.12
CA GLY A 41 -19.12 10.54 0.77
C GLY A 41 -17.66 10.26 0.47
N LEU A 42 -16.75 10.61 1.40
CA LEU A 42 -15.32 10.29 1.26
C LEU A 42 -15.08 8.81 1.00
N LEU A 43 -15.78 7.92 1.70
CA LEU A 43 -15.62 6.49 1.51
C LEU A 43 -16.30 5.99 0.23
N ILE A 44 -17.44 6.56 -0.15
CA ILE A 44 -18.19 6.22 -1.38
C ILE A 44 -17.34 6.56 -2.61
N ASP A 45 -16.86 7.80 -2.68
CA ASP A 45 -16.13 8.33 -3.84
C ASP A 45 -14.76 7.69 -4.01
N ASN A 46 -14.20 7.15 -2.93
CA ASN A 46 -12.87 6.53 -2.93
C ASN A 46 -12.91 5.01 -2.71
N ALA A 47 -14.09 4.37 -2.73
CA ALA A 47 -14.23 2.94 -2.43
C ALA A 47 -13.39 2.05 -3.37
N PHE A 48 -13.46 2.30 -4.67
CA PHE A 48 -12.67 1.56 -5.67
C PHE A 48 -11.17 1.80 -5.50
N LEU A 49 -10.75 3.05 -5.22
CA LEU A 49 -9.35 3.39 -4.98
C LEU A 49 -8.83 2.71 -3.71
N LEU A 50 -9.63 2.64 -2.65
CA LEU A 50 -9.29 1.94 -1.41
C LEU A 50 -9.03 0.46 -1.64
N ILE A 51 -9.89 -0.23 -2.39
CA ILE A 51 -9.72 -1.65 -2.69
C ILE A 51 -8.41 -1.87 -3.48
N VAL A 52 -8.17 -1.06 -4.51
CA VAL A 52 -6.94 -1.13 -5.32
C VAL A 52 -5.70 -0.83 -4.47
N ALA A 53 -5.75 0.22 -3.65
CA ALA A 53 -4.67 0.62 -2.77
C ALA A 53 -4.36 -0.47 -1.73
N ILE A 54 -5.37 -1.19 -1.20
CA ILE A 54 -5.14 -2.34 -0.32
C ILE A 54 -4.31 -3.43 -1.03
N GLY A 55 -4.62 -3.75 -2.29
CA GLY A 55 -3.83 -4.67 -3.11
C GLY A 55 -2.39 -4.17 -3.29
N MET A 56 -2.24 -2.89 -3.64
CA MET A 56 -0.95 -2.22 -3.77
C MET A 56 -0.13 -2.26 -2.48
N THR A 57 -0.76 -2.15 -1.30
CA THR A 57 -0.06 -2.27 -0.01
C THR A 57 0.66 -3.60 0.12
N PHE A 58 0.02 -4.72 -0.22
CA PHE A 58 0.71 -6.02 -0.17
C PHE A 58 1.88 -6.10 -1.15
N VAL A 59 1.74 -5.51 -2.35
CA VAL A 59 2.81 -5.44 -3.35
C VAL A 59 4.00 -4.64 -2.82
N ILE A 60 3.76 -3.43 -2.30
CA ILE A 60 4.83 -2.55 -1.78
C ILE A 60 5.45 -3.15 -0.53
N VAL A 61 4.66 -3.70 0.39
CA VAL A 61 5.19 -4.39 1.58
C VAL A 61 6.08 -5.56 1.17
N SER A 62 5.78 -6.28 0.08
CA SER A 62 6.65 -7.35 -0.43
C SER A 62 7.94 -6.86 -1.12
N GLY A 63 8.11 -5.55 -1.32
CA GLY A 63 9.23 -4.94 -2.03
C GLY A 63 9.02 -4.77 -3.54
N GLY A 64 7.78 -4.86 -4.02
CA GLY A 64 7.42 -4.71 -5.43
C GLY A 64 6.65 -3.42 -5.72
N ILE A 65 6.38 -3.18 -7.01
CA ILE A 65 5.45 -2.14 -7.49
C ILE A 65 4.60 -2.77 -8.59
N ASP A 66 3.29 -2.50 -8.59
CA ASP A 66 2.36 -2.99 -9.62
C ASP A 66 1.71 -1.83 -10.38
N LEU A 67 2.30 -1.48 -11.52
CA LEU A 67 1.79 -0.39 -12.37
C LEU A 67 0.56 -0.79 -13.19
N SER A 68 0.19 -2.08 -13.21
CA SER A 68 -0.90 -2.55 -14.08
C SER A 68 -2.30 -2.33 -13.50
N VAL A 69 -2.41 -2.05 -12.20
CA VAL A 69 -3.69 -2.05 -11.46
C VAL A 69 -4.76 -1.16 -12.09
N GLY A 70 -4.42 0.05 -12.54
CA GLY A 70 -5.38 0.97 -13.18
C GLY A 70 -5.86 0.48 -14.54
N SER A 71 -5.03 -0.25 -15.28
CA SER A 71 -5.42 -0.85 -16.57
C SER A 71 -6.21 -2.15 -16.39
N VAL A 72 -5.98 -2.90 -15.30
CA VAL A 72 -6.83 -4.03 -14.92
C VAL A 72 -8.22 -3.54 -14.47
N VAL A 73 -8.30 -2.45 -13.71
CA VAL A 73 -9.56 -1.76 -13.39
C VAL A 73 -10.33 -1.41 -14.68
N ALA A 74 -9.68 -0.78 -15.65
CA ALA A 74 -10.30 -0.45 -16.94
C ALA A 74 -10.79 -1.68 -17.72
N LEU A 75 -9.97 -2.73 -17.77
CA LEU A 75 -10.31 -3.95 -18.50
C LEU A 75 -11.49 -4.65 -17.85
N THR A 76 -11.51 -4.72 -16.52
CA THR A 76 -12.61 -5.33 -15.77
C THR A 76 -13.92 -4.56 -15.90
N THR A 77 -13.91 -3.23 -15.99
CA THR A 77 -15.12 -2.45 -16.26
C THR A 77 -15.67 -2.70 -17.67
N ILE A 78 -14.78 -2.78 -18.67
CA ILE A 78 -15.15 -3.16 -20.05
C ILE A 78 -15.73 -4.56 -20.08
N LEU A 79 -15.10 -5.54 -19.43
CA LEU A 79 -15.60 -6.92 -19.42
C LEU A 79 -16.97 -7.01 -18.75
N CYS A 80 -17.19 -6.29 -17.63
CA CYS A 80 -18.51 -6.21 -17.01
C CYS A 80 -19.55 -5.63 -17.97
N ALA A 81 -19.26 -4.49 -18.60
CA ALA A 81 -20.19 -3.85 -19.53
C ALA A 81 -20.43 -4.69 -20.80
N LEU A 82 -19.38 -5.29 -21.36
CA LEU A 82 -19.45 -6.13 -22.55
C LEU A 82 -20.30 -7.38 -22.32
N PHE A 83 -20.02 -8.14 -21.25
CA PHE A 83 -20.75 -9.38 -20.98
C PHE A 83 -22.21 -9.11 -20.60
N THR A 84 -22.48 -7.98 -19.95
CA THR A 84 -23.85 -7.58 -19.58
C THR A 84 -24.64 -7.11 -20.80
N GLU A 85 -24.10 -6.18 -21.58
CA GLU A 85 -24.88 -5.49 -22.62
C GLU A 85 -24.83 -6.16 -23.99
N ARG A 86 -23.75 -6.88 -24.31
CA ARG A 86 -23.62 -7.54 -25.63
C ARG A 86 -23.88 -9.03 -25.58
N PHE A 87 -23.43 -9.69 -24.51
CA PHE A 87 -23.64 -11.14 -24.34
C PHE A 87 -24.87 -11.46 -23.48
N HIS A 88 -25.46 -10.47 -22.81
CA HIS A 88 -26.63 -10.63 -21.92
C HIS A 88 -26.42 -11.71 -20.85
N TRP A 89 -25.19 -11.84 -20.37
CA TRP A 89 -24.88 -12.78 -19.30
C TRP A 89 -25.37 -12.23 -17.96
N PRO A 90 -25.82 -13.11 -17.06
CA PRO A 90 -26.28 -12.67 -15.75
C PRO A 90 -25.10 -12.27 -14.85
N VAL A 91 -25.34 -11.31 -13.97
CA VAL A 91 -24.33 -10.68 -13.09
C VAL A 91 -23.61 -11.69 -12.19
N TRP A 92 -24.31 -12.72 -11.72
CA TRP A 92 -23.73 -13.76 -10.86
C TRP A 92 -22.71 -14.64 -11.57
N ILE A 93 -22.68 -14.67 -12.91
CA ILE A 93 -21.61 -15.32 -13.70
C ILE A 93 -20.48 -14.32 -13.98
N ILE A 94 -20.83 -13.09 -14.34
CA ILE A 94 -19.86 -12.05 -14.71
C ILE A 94 -18.91 -11.73 -13.55
N LEU A 95 -19.45 -11.53 -12.35
CA LEU A 95 -18.68 -11.14 -11.17
C LEU A 95 -17.56 -12.15 -10.84
N PRO A 96 -17.84 -13.45 -10.61
CA PRO A 96 -16.77 -14.43 -10.36
C PRO A 96 -15.77 -14.54 -11.51
N LEU A 97 -16.24 -14.47 -12.77
CA LEU A 97 -15.38 -14.58 -13.95
C LEU A 97 -14.36 -13.45 -14.01
N VAL A 98 -14.80 -12.20 -13.84
CA VAL A 98 -13.94 -11.02 -13.91
C VAL A 98 -12.96 -10.98 -12.72
N LEU A 99 -13.41 -11.38 -11.52
CA LEU A 99 -12.54 -11.51 -10.35
C LEU A 99 -11.48 -12.60 -10.52
N ALA A 100 -11.87 -13.76 -11.06
CA ALA A 100 -10.94 -14.84 -11.37
C ALA A 100 -9.91 -14.41 -12.42
N PHE A 101 -10.35 -13.70 -13.47
CA PHE A 101 -9.47 -13.15 -14.48
C PHE A 101 -8.43 -12.19 -13.86
N GLY A 102 -8.85 -11.26 -13.01
CA GLY A 102 -7.93 -10.36 -12.31
C GLY A 102 -6.91 -11.10 -11.45
N ALA A 103 -7.36 -12.09 -10.67
CA ALA A 103 -6.48 -12.90 -9.84
C ALA A 103 -5.46 -13.71 -10.67
N LEU A 104 -5.89 -14.32 -11.79
CA LEU A 104 -5.03 -15.07 -12.69
C LEU A 104 -4.03 -14.17 -13.42
N TYR A 105 -4.48 -13.00 -13.88
CA TYR A 105 -3.62 -11.98 -14.47
C TYR A 105 -2.53 -11.56 -13.49
N GLY A 106 -2.91 -11.25 -12.24
CA GLY A 106 -1.96 -10.92 -11.18
C GLY A 106 -1.01 -12.08 -10.86
N ALA A 107 -1.52 -13.31 -10.78
CA ALA A 107 -0.68 -14.50 -10.56
C ALA A 107 0.35 -14.68 -11.68
N ALA A 108 -0.03 -14.42 -12.94
CA ALA A 108 0.87 -14.47 -14.08
C ALA A 108 1.99 -13.43 -13.95
N MET A 109 1.67 -12.20 -13.57
CA MET A 109 2.68 -11.16 -13.30
C MET A 109 3.64 -11.60 -12.18
N GLY A 110 3.12 -12.09 -11.07
CA GLY A 110 3.93 -12.59 -9.96
C GLY A 110 4.81 -13.79 -10.34
N ALA A 111 4.31 -14.68 -11.20
CA ALA A 111 5.08 -15.82 -11.71
C ALA A 111 6.23 -15.35 -12.61
N LEU A 112 5.97 -14.42 -13.53
CA LEU A 112 7.00 -13.82 -14.38
C LEU A 112 8.10 -13.15 -13.55
N ILE A 113 7.71 -12.35 -12.56
CA ILE A 113 8.63 -11.66 -11.64
C ILE A 113 9.51 -12.66 -10.89
N HIS A 114 8.92 -13.70 -10.31
CA HIS A 114 9.66 -14.64 -9.48
C HIS A 114 10.54 -15.60 -10.30
N PHE A 115 9.98 -16.30 -11.28
CA PHE A 115 10.68 -17.38 -11.98
C PHE A 115 11.73 -16.85 -12.96
N PHE A 116 11.46 -15.74 -13.63
CA PHE A 116 12.40 -15.13 -14.57
C PHE A 116 13.29 -14.06 -13.91
N ARG A 117 13.12 -13.82 -12.60
CA ARG A 117 13.87 -12.84 -11.81
C ARG A 117 13.86 -11.44 -12.43
N LEU A 118 12.72 -11.08 -13.02
CA LEU A 118 12.51 -9.77 -13.64
C LEU A 118 12.18 -8.73 -12.58
N GLN A 119 12.52 -7.47 -12.86
CA GLN A 119 12.16 -6.37 -11.98
C GLN A 119 10.63 -6.15 -12.00
N PRO A 120 9.96 -6.08 -10.84
CA PRO A 120 8.51 -5.90 -10.73
C PRO A 120 7.91 -4.78 -11.59
N PHE A 121 8.54 -3.61 -11.57
CA PHE A 121 8.00 -2.45 -12.28
C PHE A 121 7.96 -2.68 -13.80
N ILE A 122 8.96 -3.38 -14.36
CA ILE A 122 9.04 -3.63 -15.81
C ILE A 122 7.93 -4.59 -16.23
N VAL A 123 7.77 -5.69 -15.50
CA VAL A 123 6.74 -6.70 -15.81
C VAL A 123 5.34 -6.10 -15.72
N THR A 124 5.09 -5.31 -14.67
CA THR A 124 3.77 -4.72 -14.46
C THR A 124 3.51 -3.52 -15.37
N LEU A 125 4.55 -2.79 -15.82
CA LEU A 125 4.43 -1.78 -16.87
C LEU A 125 4.11 -2.40 -18.23
N ALA A 126 4.77 -3.51 -18.58
CA ALA A 126 4.43 -4.26 -19.79
C ALA A 126 2.99 -4.82 -19.72
N GLY A 127 2.61 -5.35 -18.55
CA GLY A 127 1.25 -5.78 -18.27
C GLY A 127 0.24 -4.64 -18.39
N MET A 128 0.55 -3.45 -17.85
CA MET A 128 -0.27 -2.25 -17.98
C MET A 128 -0.58 -1.94 -19.45
N PHE A 129 0.44 -1.92 -20.32
CA PHE A 129 0.25 -1.69 -21.75
C PHE A 129 -0.55 -2.79 -22.42
N LEU A 130 -0.36 -4.05 -22.05
CA LEU A 130 -1.13 -5.17 -22.59
C LEU A 130 -2.61 -5.05 -22.19
N ALA A 131 -2.90 -4.87 -20.89
CA ALA A 131 -4.26 -4.74 -20.39
C ALA A 131 -4.97 -3.50 -20.98
N ARG A 132 -4.27 -2.36 -21.07
CA ARG A 132 -4.81 -1.14 -21.68
C ARG A 132 -5.02 -1.30 -23.19
N GLY A 133 -4.08 -1.94 -23.89
CA GLY A 133 -4.22 -2.25 -25.32
C GLY A 133 -5.41 -3.18 -25.58
N ALA A 134 -5.59 -4.20 -24.74
CA ALA A 134 -6.73 -5.11 -24.81
C ALA A 134 -8.06 -4.38 -24.64
N CYS A 135 -8.14 -3.37 -23.75
CA CYS A 135 -9.32 -2.52 -23.62
C CYS A 135 -9.74 -1.93 -24.98
N PHE A 136 -8.79 -1.33 -25.70
CA PHE A 136 -9.04 -0.66 -26.98
C PHE A 136 -9.21 -1.60 -28.17
N LEU A 137 -8.72 -2.84 -28.08
CA LEU A 137 -9.05 -3.90 -29.04
C LEU A 137 -10.50 -4.39 -28.88
N ILE A 138 -11.02 -4.40 -27.66
CA ILE A 138 -12.41 -4.80 -27.39
C ILE A 138 -13.37 -3.68 -27.81
N THR A 139 -13.12 -2.45 -27.34
CA THR A 139 -13.96 -1.29 -27.67
C THR A 139 -13.19 0.02 -27.52
N THR A 140 -13.40 0.95 -28.46
CA THR A 140 -12.91 2.33 -28.37
C THR A 140 -13.95 3.28 -27.78
N GLN A 141 -15.20 2.83 -27.66
CA GLN A 141 -16.33 3.60 -27.14
C GLN A 141 -16.71 3.12 -25.74
N SER A 142 -17.32 4.02 -24.97
CA SER A 142 -17.94 3.68 -23.68
C SER A 142 -19.16 2.78 -23.89
N ILE A 143 -19.30 1.74 -23.07
CA ILE A 143 -20.48 0.88 -23.04
C ILE A 143 -21.24 1.19 -21.75
N THR A 144 -22.42 1.80 -21.88
CA THR A 144 -23.32 2.09 -20.75
C THR A 144 -24.10 0.85 -20.34
N ILE A 145 -24.16 0.57 -19.04
CA ILE A 145 -24.87 -0.57 -18.47
C ILE A 145 -26.30 -0.17 -18.09
N ASN A 146 -27.28 -0.81 -18.73
CA ASN A 146 -28.70 -0.61 -18.50
C ASN A 146 -29.37 -1.78 -17.79
N ASP A 147 -28.66 -2.89 -17.61
CA ASP A 147 -29.17 -4.06 -16.90
C ASP A 147 -29.80 -3.73 -15.53
N PRO A 148 -31.04 -4.19 -15.26
CA PRO A 148 -31.74 -3.91 -14.01
C PRO A 148 -31.02 -4.42 -12.76
N THR A 149 -30.30 -5.56 -12.85
CA THR A 149 -29.63 -6.14 -11.68
C THR A 149 -28.36 -5.37 -11.31
N PHE A 150 -27.58 -4.89 -12.29
CA PHE A 150 -26.49 -3.95 -12.06
C PHE A 150 -26.98 -2.64 -11.44
N ARG A 151 -28.10 -2.09 -11.94
CA ARG A 151 -28.71 -0.87 -11.40
C ARG A 151 -29.23 -1.08 -9.98
N ALA A 152 -29.85 -2.22 -9.69
CA ALA A 152 -30.29 -2.55 -8.34
C ALA A 152 -29.11 -2.67 -7.37
N LEU A 153 -28.01 -3.29 -7.80
CA LEU A 153 -26.79 -3.42 -6.99
C LEU A 153 -26.10 -2.06 -6.77
N SER A 154 -26.11 -1.18 -7.77
CA SER A 154 -25.60 0.19 -7.66
C SER A 154 -26.47 1.07 -6.73
N ALA A 155 -27.80 0.94 -6.82
CA ALA A 155 -28.74 1.72 -6.03
C ALA A 155 -28.86 1.27 -4.56
N PHE A 156 -28.44 0.03 -4.26
CA PHE A 156 -28.46 -0.46 -2.88
C PHE A 156 -27.57 0.41 -1.98
N HIS A 157 -28.15 0.84 -0.88
CA HIS A 157 -27.48 1.63 0.13
C HIS A 157 -27.97 1.24 1.53
N LEU A 158 -27.08 1.38 2.51
CA LEU A 158 -27.38 1.22 3.92
C LEU A 158 -27.54 2.60 4.55
N ASP A 159 -28.73 2.90 5.07
CA ASP A 159 -28.98 4.13 5.82
C ASP A 159 -28.44 4.02 7.26
N LEU A 160 -27.73 5.05 7.69
CA LEU A 160 -27.13 5.18 9.02
C LEU A 160 -27.82 6.28 9.85
N GLY A 161 -29.01 6.75 9.46
CA GLY A 161 -29.76 7.75 10.21
C GLY A 161 -29.14 9.15 10.11
N GLY A 162 -28.70 9.52 8.91
CA GLY A 162 -28.03 10.80 8.63
C GLY A 162 -26.95 10.74 7.55
N ALA A 163 -26.62 9.53 7.09
CA ALA A 163 -25.82 9.28 5.90
C ALA A 163 -26.18 7.93 5.29
N SER A 164 -25.85 7.72 4.02
CA SER A 164 -26.02 6.42 3.36
C SER A 164 -24.68 5.87 2.89
N LEU A 165 -24.46 4.56 3.05
CA LEU A 165 -23.31 3.86 2.47
C LEU A 165 -23.74 3.06 1.25
N THR A 166 -23.10 3.31 0.11
CA THR A 166 -23.35 2.55 -1.12
C THR A 166 -22.77 1.14 -1.04
N THR A 167 -23.24 0.23 -1.90
CA THR A 167 -22.66 -1.10 -2.08
C THR A 167 -21.14 -1.07 -2.23
N GLY A 168 -20.60 -0.10 -3.00
CA GLY A 168 -19.17 0.06 -3.19
C GLY A 168 -18.41 0.31 -1.89
N ALA A 169 -18.91 1.23 -1.06
CA ALA A 169 -18.34 1.53 0.25
C ALA A 169 -18.38 0.32 1.20
N LEU A 170 -19.50 -0.42 1.21
CA LEU A 170 -19.64 -1.64 2.01
C LEU A 170 -18.64 -2.73 1.60
N VAL A 171 -18.48 -2.94 0.28
CA VAL A 171 -17.46 -3.87 -0.26
C VAL A 171 -16.06 -3.42 0.13
N ALA A 172 -15.75 -2.12 0.06
CA ALA A 172 -14.44 -1.61 0.45
C ALA A 172 -14.14 -1.83 1.95
N ILE A 173 -15.12 -1.64 2.83
CA ILE A 173 -14.98 -1.95 4.27
C ILE A 173 -14.74 -3.45 4.48
N ALA A 174 -15.51 -4.31 3.79
CA ALA A 174 -15.34 -5.75 3.89
C ALA A 174 -13.95 -6.21 3.42
N VAL A 175 -13.46 -5.66 2.31
CA VAL A 175 -12.10 -5.91 1.80
C VAL A 175 -11.05 -5.41 2.79
N LEU A 176 -11.23 -4.23 3.39
CA LEU A 176 -10.33 -3.70 4.41
C LEU A 176 -10.25 -4.65 5.61
N ALA A 177 -11.38 -5.11 6.13
CA ALA A 177 -11.42 -6.04 7.25
C ALA A 177 -10.74 -7.37 6.90
N ALA A 178 -11.02 -7.94 5.72
CA ALA A 178 -10.38 -9.15 5.22
C ALA A 178 -8.87 -8.97 5.03
N ALA A 179 -8.43 -7.84 4.48
CA ALA A 179 -7.03 -7.54 4.27
C ALA A 179 -6.26 -7.34 5.57
N VAL A 180 -6.86 -6.69 6.57
CA VAL A 180 -6.27 -6.58 7.93
C VAL A 180 -6.12 -7.96 8.54
N PHE A 181 -7.13 -8.82 8.41
CA PHE A 181 -7.08 -10.20 8.86
C PHE A 181 -5.94 -10.98 8.17
N VAL A 182 -5.87 -10.92 6.84
CA VAL A 182 -4.82 -11.57 6.04
C VAL A 182 -3.44 -11.06 6.42
N ALA A 183 -3.25 -9.75 6.56
CA ALA A 183 -1.96 -9.14 6.86
C ALA A 183 -1.41 -9.53 8.25
N HIS A 184 -2.25 -9.54 9.28
CA HIS A 184 -1.79 -9.69 10.66
C HIS A 184 -1.97 -11.09 11.24
N TYR A 185 -2.99 -11.82 10.80
CA TYR A 185 -3.41 -13.07 11.44
C TYR A 185 -3.07 -14.33 10.62
N THR A 186 -2.67 -14.20 9.35
CA THR A 186 -2.34 -15.36 8.50
C THR A 186 -0.84 -15.59 8.31
N ARG A 187 -0.48 -16.82 7.93
CA ARG A 187 0.91 -17.16 7.52
C ARG A 187 1.32 -16.39 6.26
N PHE A 188 0.38 -16.17 5.34
CA PHE A 188 0.63 -15.42 4.11
C PHE A 188 1.10 -14.00 4.44
N GLY A 189 0.37 -13.26 5.28
CA GLY A 189 0.77 -11.92 5.71
C GLY A 189 2.17 -11.89 6.32
N ARG A 190 2.46 -12.78 7.28
CA ARG A 190 3.80 -12.87 7.89
C ARG A 190 4.92 -13.12 6.86
N ASN A 191 4.68 -13.98 5.87
CA ASN A 191 5.64 -14.23 4.80
C ASN A 191 5.86 -12.98 3.94
N VAL A 192 4.80 -12.22 3.64
CA VAL A 192 4.89 -10.97 2.85
C VAL A 192 5.81 -9.95 3.53
N TYR A 193 5.60 -9.68 4.82
CA TYR A 193 6.47 -8.77 5.59
C TYR A 193 7.91 -9.28 5.69
N ALA A 194 8.10 -10.60 5.87
CA ALA A 194 9.44 -11.18 5.96
C ALA A 194 10.22 -11.07 4.63
N ILE A 195 9.55 -11.33 3.50
CA ILE A 195 10.14 -11.18 2.15
C ILE A 195 10.51 -9.72 1.89
N GLY A 196 9.61 -8.79 2.22
CA GLY A 196 9.87 -7.36 2.05
C GLY A 196 11.01 -6.81 2.88
N GLY A 197 11.23 -7.35 4.10
CA GLY A 197 12.34 -6.94 4.94
C GLY A 197 13.69 -7.40 4.39
N ASN A 198 13.80 -8.68 4.02
CA ASN A 198 14.98 -9.22 3.33
C ASN A 198 14.66 -10.57 2.68
N GLU A 199 14.47 -10.56 1.36
CA GLU A 199 14.15 -11.77 0.60
C GLU A 199 15.20 -12.88 0.76
N ARG A 200 16.50 -12.55 0.76
CA ARG A 200 17.56 -13.56 0.93
C ARG A 200 17.46 -14.25 2.29
N SER A 201 17.17 -13.48 3.33
CA SER A 201 16.97 -14.05 4.67
C SER A 201 15.70 -14.91 4.72
N ALA A 202 14.62 -14.50 4.05
CA ALA A 202 13.39 -15.28 3.96
C ALA A 202 13.63 -16.65 3.29
N VAL A 203 14.46 -16.71 2.24
CA VAL A 203 14.87 -17.97 1.59
C VAL A 203 15.66 -18.86 2.55
N LEU A 204 16.65 -18.29 3.26
CA LEU A 204 17.46 -19.05 4.23
C LEU A 204 16.64 -19.58 5.43
N MET A 205 15.55 -18.90 5.78
CA MET A 205 14.60 -19.34 6.80
C MET A 205 13.55 -20.35 6.27
N GLY A 206 13.66 -20.80 5.02
CA GLY A 206 12.77 -21.80 4.43
C GLY A 206 11.35 -21.29 4.13
N LEU A 207 11.15 -19.97 4.05
CA LEU A 207 9.84 -19.41 3.71
C LEU A 207 9.50 -19.67 2.23
N PRO A 208 8.21 -19.91 1.89
CA PRO A 208 7.80 -20.19 0.52
C PRO A 208 7.73 -18.90 -0.32
N VAL A 209 8.90 -18.34 -0.67
CA VAL A 209 9.03 -17.05 -1.36
C VAL A 209 8.29 -17.04 -2.70
N ALA A 210 8.45 -18.11 -3.50
CA ALA A 210 7.80 -18.26 -4.80
C ALA A 210 6.28 -18.11 -4.71
N ARG A 211 5.66 -18.95 -3.88
CA ARG A 211 4.20 -18.98 -3.68
C ARG A 211 3.70 -17.67 -3.09
N THR A 212 4.46 -17.07 -2.19
CA THR A 212 4.07 -15.81 -1.55
C THR A 212 4.10 -14.65 -2.54
N LYS A 213 5.15 -14.51 -3.37
CA LYS A 213 5.21 -13.48 -4.41
C LYS A 213 4.08 -13.63 -5.43
N VAL A 214 3.86 -14.84 -5.95
CA VAL A 214 2.74 -15.11 -6.86
C VAL A 214 1.40 -14.74 -6.21
N GLY A 215 1.20 -15.14 -4.95
CA GLY A 215 -0.01 -14.80 -4.20
C GLY A 215 -0.21 -13.30 -3.95
N VAL A 216 0.87 -12.54 -3.76
CA VAL A 216 0.80 -11.07 -3.59
C VAL A 216 0.29 -10.40 -4.85
N TYR A 217 0.83 -10.75 -6.02
CA TYR A 217 0.36 -10.17 -7.27
C TYR A 217 -1.02 -10.70 -7.65
N ALA A 218 -1.35 -11.96 -7.34
CA ALA A 218 -2.71 -12.48 -7.50
C ALA A 218 -3.73 -11.69 -6.65
N LEU A 219 -3.38 -11.37 -5.39
CA LEU A 219 -4.19 -10.53 -4.53
C LEU A 219 -4.32 -9.10 -5.08
N SER A 220 -3.23 -8.52 -5.60
CA SER A 220 -3.26 -7.21 -6.28
C SER A 220 -4.20 -7.20 -7.48
N GLY A 221 -4.10 -8.22 -8.35
CA GLY A 221 -4.96 -8.38 -9.52
C GLY A 221 -6.42 -8.63 -9.14
N PHE A 222 -6.68 -9.41 -8.10
CA PHE A 222 -8.03 -9.59 -7.53
C PHE A 222 -8.61 -8.28 -7.01
N CYS A 223 -7.84 -7.52 -6.20
CA CYS A 223 -8.25 -6.21 -5.71
C CYS A 223 -8.48 -5.22 -6.86
N SER A 224 -7.66 -5.28 -7.92
CA SER A 224 -7.83 -4.43 -9.10
C SER A 224 -9.12 -4.75 -9.86
N ALA A 225 -9.43 -6.04 -10.05
CA ALA A 225 -10.69 -6.47 -10.65
C ALA A 225 -11.91 -6.10 -9.79
N LEU A 226 -11.81 -6.29 -8.47
CA LEU A 226 -12.89 -5.90 -7.55
C LEU A 226 -13.07 -4.38 -7.50
N GLY A 227 -11.98 -3.62 -7.52
CA GLY A 227 -12.00 -2.17 -7.67
C GLY A 227 -12.68 -1.74 -8.98
N GLY A 228 -12.42 -2.43 -10.09
CA GLY A 228 -13.11 -2.21 -11.36
C GLY A 228 -14.60 -2.55 -11.34
N VAL A 229 -14.98 -3.65 -10.68
CA VAL A 229 -16.40 -3.96 -10.44
C VAL A 229 -17.08 -2.85 -9.63
N VAL A 230 -16.47 -2.41 -8.52
CA VAL A 230 -17.00 -1.32 -7.70
C VAL A 230 -17.05 -0.02 -8.48
N PHE A 231 -16.05 0.26 -9.32
CA PHE A 231 -16.05 1.45 -10.17
C PHE A 231 -17.12 1.39 -11.27
N THR A 232 -17.42 0.19 -11.77
CA THR A 232 -18.52 -0.05 -12.70
C THR A 232 -19.87 0.18 -12.03
N LEU A 233 -20.04 -0.19 -10.76
CA LEU A 233 -21.24 0.13 -9.99
C LEU A 233 -21.38 1.63 -9.72
N TYR A 234 -20.26 2.35 -9.62
CA TYR A 234 -20.23 3.80 -9.41
C TYR A 234 -20.62 4.60 -10.66
N VAL A 235 -20.13 4.21 -11.85
CA VAL A 235 -20.35 4.96 -13.10
C VAL A 235 -21.38 4.32 -14.04
N LEU A 236 -21.79 3.07 -13.80
CA LEU A 236 -22.68 2.27 -14.66
C LEU A 236 -22.24 2.23 -16.13
N SER A 237 -20.93 2.21 -16.38
CA SER A 237 -20.37 2.08 -17.74
C SER A 237 -18.94 1.53 -17.71
N GLY A 238 -18.53 0.90 -18.82
CA GLY A 238 -17.17 0.44 -19.04
C GLY A 238 -16.49 1.23 -20.15
N TYR A 239 -15.29 1.77 -19.88
CA TYR A 239 -14.52 2.53 -20.87
C TYR A 239 -13.00 2.37 -20.70
N GLY A 240 -12.29 2.33 -21.83
CA GLY A 240 -10.85 1.99 -21.88
C GLY A 240 -9.89 3.00 -21.26
N LEU A 241 -10.34 4.21 -20.88
CA LEU A 241 -9.53 5.18 -20.11
C LEU A 241 -9.91 5.26 -18.63
N GLN A 242 -10.93 4.52 -18.18
CA GLN A 242 -11.22 4.44 -16.75
C GLN A 242 -9.99 3.96 -15.97
N GLY A 243 -9.79 4.51 -14.77
CA GLY A 243 -8.63 4.18 -13.93
C GLY A 243 -7.27 4.62 -14.47
N GLN A 244 -7.19 5.52 -15.47
CA GLN A 244 -5.92 6.08 -15.91
C GLN A 244 -5.25 6.89 -14.80
N GLY A 245 -4.03 6.52 -14.42
CA GLY A 245 -3.30 7.16 -13.32
C GLY A 245 -3.68 6.63 -11.93
N MET A 246 -4.68 5.74 -11.83
CA MET A 246 -5.11 5.16 -10.57
C MET A 246 -4.00 4.34 -9.90
N GLU A 247 -3.10 3.75 -10.71
CA GLU A 247 -1.89 3.11 -10.22
C GLU A 247 -1.00 4.07 -9.42
N LEU A 248 -0.86 5.33 -9.87
CA LEU A 248 -0.07 6.34 -9.19
C LEU A 248 -0.79 6.84 -7.93
N ASP A 249 -2.11 7.02 -7.98
CA ASP A 249 -2.92 7.40 -6.82
C ASP A 249 -2.91 6.31 -5.75
N ALA A 250 -2.96 5.04 -6.14
CA ALA A 250 -2.86 3.90 -5.23
C ALA A 250 -1.47 3.83 -4.57
N ILE A 251 -0.39 4.04 -5.33
CA ILE A 251 0.97 4.13 -4.76
C ILE A 251 1.05 5.34 -3.80
N ALA A 252 0.55 6.51 -4.20
CA ALA A 252 0.57 7.69 -3.35
C ALA A 252 -0.20 7.46 -2.05
N ALA A 253 -1.42 6.91 -2.13
CA ALA A 253 -2.24 6.60 -0.97
C ALA A 253 -1.57 5.61 -0.01
N THR A 254 -0.97 4.54 -0.53
CA THR A 254 -0.30 3.52 0.29
C THR A 254 0.97 4.04 0.96
N VAL A 255 1.74 4.86 0.23
CA VAL A 255 2.95 5.51 0.75
C VAL A 255 2.59 6.55 1.80
N ILE A 256 1.68 7.49 1.50
CA ILE A 256 1.16 8.48 2.47
C ILE A 256 0.53 7.77 3.67
N GLY A 257 -0.07 6.59 3.46
CA GLY A 257 -0.58 5.69 4.49
C GLY A 257 0.48 5.10 5.44
N GLY A 258 1.77 5.33 5.18
CA GLY A 258 2.86 4.89 6.03
C GLY A 258 3.56 3.59 5.58
N THR A 259 3.28 3.10 4.37
CA THR A 259 4.01 1.97 3.79
C THR A 259 5.34 2.44 3.19
N LEU A 260 6.44 1.76 3.49
CA LEU A 260 7.76 2.11 2.94
C LEU A 260 7.93 1.49 1.56
N LEU A 261 8.39 2.28 0.58
CA LEU A 261 8.70 1.80 -0.78
C LEU A 261 9.83 0.76 -0.82
N THR A 262 10.65 0.71 0.22
CA THR A 262 11.73 -0.28 0.40
C THR A 262 11.20 -1.67 0.77
N GLY A 263 9.94 -1.79 1.21
CA GLY A 263 9.32 -3.04 1.64
C GLY A 263 9.51 -3.35 3.13
N GLY A 264 8.79 -4.37 3.60
CA GLY A 264 8.91 -4.92 4.95
C GLY A 264 8.26 -4.11 6.07
N VAL A 265 7.79 -2.89 5.80
CA VAL A 265 7.09 -2.02 6.76
C VAL A 265 5.86 -1.38 6.12
N GLY A 266 4.72 -1.51 6.78
CA GLY A 266 3.46 -0.92 6.37
C GLY A 266 2.30 -1.48 7.19
N TYR A 267 1.14 -0.83 7.13
CA TYR A 267 -0.09 -1.30 7.75
C TYR A 267 -1.24 -1.07 6.79
N VAL A 268 -2.07 -2.09 6.57
CA VAL A 268 -3.27 -2.00 5.71
C VAL A 268 -4.23 -0.90 6.19
N VAL A 269 -4.35 -0.72 7.51
CA VAL A 269 -5.17 0.37 8.09
C VAL A 269 -4.60 1.74 7.73
N GLY A 270 -3.28 1.88 7.58
CA GLY A 270 -2.66 3.12 7.14
C GLY A 270 -3.10 3.52 5.72
N THR A 271 -3.33 2.55 4.85
CA THR A 271 -3.87 2.77 3.50
C THR A 271 -5.24 3.43 3.50
N LEU A 272 -6.12 3.06 4.44
CA LEU A 272 -7.41 3.73 4.61
C LEU A 272 -7.22 5.23 4.84
N PHE A 273 -6.34 5.61 5.75
CA PHE A 273 -6.06 7.02 6.03
C PHE A 273 -5.35 7.71 4.87
N GLY A 274 -4.45 7.03 4.16
CA GLY A 274 -3.82 7.56 2.96
C GLY A 274 -4.84 7.89 1.86
N VAL A 275 -5.75 6.97 1.55
CA VAL A 275 -6.86 7.21 0.61
C VAL A 275 -7.79 8.29 1.13
N GLY A 276 -8.09 8.28 2.43
CA GLY A 276 -8.90 9.31 3.09
C GLY A 276 -8.28 10.71 2.95
N ILE A 277 -6.95 10.85 3.06
CA ILE A 277 -6.26 12.13 2.85
C ILE A 277 -6.44 12.60 1.41
N LEU A 278 -6.24 11.72 0.42
CA LEU A 278 -6.46 12.07 -1.00
C LEU A 278 -7.90 12.52 -1.23
N GLY A 279 -8.88 11.74 -0.74
CA GLY A 279 -10.30 12.07 -0.83
C GLY A 279 -10.66 13.37 -0.11
N THR A 280 -10.06 13.64 1.05
CA THR A 280 -10.29 14.89 1.81
C THR A 280 -9.77 16.10 1.06
N ILE A 281 -8.58 15.99 0.46
CA ILE A 281 -8.01 17.07 -0.39
C ILE A 281 -8.93 17.34 -1.58
N GLN A 282 -9.40 16.29 -2.25
CA GLN A 282 -10.34 16.44 -3.36
C GLN A 282 -11.64 17.10 -2.90
N THR A 283 -12.19 16.67 -1.76
CA THR A 283 -13.43 17.22 -1.18
C THR A 283 -13.25 18.68 -0.81
N LEU A 284 -12.14 19.07 -0.16
CA LEU A 284 -11.83 20.48 0.17
C LEU A 284 -11.81 21.36 -1.08
N ILE A 285 -11.16 20.91 -2.15
CA ILE A 285 -11.09 21.65 -3.42
C ILE A 285 -12.48 21.79 -4.04
N THR A 286 -13.31 20.75 -3.95
CA THR A 286 -14.70 20.81 -4.41
C THR A 286 -15.55 21.78 -3.57
N PHE A 287 -15.35 21.81 -2.24
CA PHE A 287 -16.04 22.77 -1.34
C PHE A 287 -15.64 24.22 -1.60
N ASP A 288 -14.38 24.46 -1.97
CA ASP A 288 -13.90 25.79 -2.33
C ASP A 288 -14.58 26.33 -3.61
N GLY A 289 -14.76 25.47 -4.60
CA GLY A 289 -15.48 25.78 -5.85
C GLY A 289 -14.74 26.73 -6.81
N THR A 290 -13.67 27.41 -6.39
CA THR A 290 -12.88 28.32 -7.24
C THR A 290 -11.66 27.66 -7.87
N LEU A 291 -11.17 26.60 -7.23
CA LEU A 291 -9.97 25.86 -7.66
C LEU A 291 -10.33 24.77 -8.68
N SER A 292 -9.50 24.65 -9.72
CA SER A 292 -9.63 23.55 -10.70
C SER A 292 -9.15 22.21 -10.12
N SER A 293 -9.67 21.10 -10.64
CA SER A 293 -9.27 19.74 -10.22
C SER A 293 -7.78 19.41 -10.46
N TRP A 294 -7.07 20.23 -11.25
CA TRP A 294 -5.63 20.10 -11.43
C TRP A 294 -4.84 20.44 -10.17
N TRP A 295 -5.38 21.33 -9.32
CA TRP A 295 -4.78 21.62 -8.01
C TRP A 295 -4.74 20.39 -7.11
N THR A 296 -5.73 19.50 -7.21
CA THR A 296 -5.74 18.22 -6.48
C THR A 296 -4.48 17.42 -6.80
N ARG A 297 -4.12 17.30 -8.08
CA ARG A 297 -2.91 16.57 -8.51
C ARG A 297 -1.62 17.23 -8.01
N ILE A 298 -1.55 18.56 -8.03
CA ILE A 298 -0.38 19.32 -7.54
C ILE A 298 -0.20 19.09 -6.04
N VAL A 299 -1.27 19.21 -5.25
CA VAL A 299 -1.23 19.01 -3.79
C VAL A 299 -0.87 17.57 -3.44
N ILE A 300 -1.43 16.58 -4.14
CA ILE A 300 -1.08 15.17 -3.94
C ILE A 300 0.41 14.92 -4.23
N GLY A 301 0.94 15.47 -5.34
CA GLY A 301 2.35 15.35 -5.67
C GLY A 301 3.28 16.00 -4.64
N ALA A 302 2.94 17.21 -4.18
CA ALA A 302 3.69 17.91 -3.14
C ALA A 302 3.67 17.14 -1.82
N LEU A 303 2.51 16.61 -1.43
CA LEU A 303 2.33 15.83 -0.21
C LEU A 303 3.12 14.52 -0.26
N LEU A 304 3.07 13.80 -1.38
CA LEU A 304 3.86 12.59 -1.58
C LEU A 304 5.35 12.87 -1.46
N CYS A 305 5.84 13.95 -2.08
CA CYS A 305 7.23 14.38 -1.96
C CYS A 305 7.61 14.67 -0.51
N ALA A 306 6.80 15.43 0.21
CA ALA A 306 7.00 15.73 1.63
C ALA A 306 7.06 14.44 2.47
N PHE A 307 6.17 13.48 2.19
CA PHE A 307 6.13 12.20 2.90
C PHE A 307 7.37 11.35 2.64
N CYS A 308 7.81 11.26 1.38
CA CYS A 308 9.05 10.57 1.01
C CYS A 308 10.29 11.20 1.66
N LEU A 309 10.35 12.54 1.72
CA LEU A 309 11.43 13.25 2.41
C LEU A 309 11.40 12.96 3.92
N LEU A 310 10.21 12.98 4.54
CA LEU A 310 10.03 12.65 5.94
C LEU A 310 10.47 11.21 6.24
N GLN A 311 10.03 10.23 5.44
CA GLN A 311 10.44 8.83 5.55
C GLN A 311 11.97 8.68 5.49
N ARG A 312 12.60 9.32 4.49
CA ARG A 312 14.06 9.26 4.31
C ARG A 312 14.82 9.91 5.46
N LEU A 313 14.28 10.99 6.05
CA LEU A 313 14.85 11.61 7.24
C LEU A 313 14.75 10.65 8.44
N ILE A 314 13.58 10.06 8.69
CA ILE A 314 13.39 9.12 9.81
C ILE A 314 14.35 7.93 9.70
N GLU A 315 14.49 7.33 8.53
CA GLU A 315 15.42 6.23 8.27
C GLU A 315 16.88 6.61 8.57
N ARG A 316 17.32 7.80 8.13
CA ARG A 316 18.68 8.30 8.40
C ARG A 316 18.94 8.50 9.90
N HIS A 317 17.97 9.03 10.64
CA HIS A 317 18.11 9.25 12.09
C HIS A 317 18.13 7.93 12.86
N ALA A 318 17.33 6.94 12.45
CA ALA A 318 17.35 5.60 13.04
C ALA A 318 18.70 4.89 12.80
N GLY A 319 19.29 5.03 11.61
CA GLY A 319 20.61 4.47 11.29
C GLY A 319 21.75 5.05 12.14
N ARG A 320 21.74 6.36 12.39
CA ARG A 320 22.74 7.04 13.24
C ARG A 320 22.68 6.63 14.71
N ARG A 321 21.48 6.33 15.25
CA ARG A 321 21.35 5.82 16.63
C ARG A 321 21.94 4.43 16.80
N ARG A 322 21.82 3.55 15.79
CA ARG A 322 22.43 2.22 15.83
C ARG A 322 23.96 2.28 15.79
N SER A 323 24.55 3.12 14.93
CA SER A 323 26.02 3.24 14.86
C SER A 323 26.63 3.85 16.13
N ASN A 324 25.95 4.81 16.76
CA ASN A 324 26.40 5.41 18.02
C ASN A 324 26.25 4.46 19.23
N GLY A 325 25.28 3.54 19.20
CA GLY A 325 25.12 2.51 20.23
C GLY A 325 26.25 1.46 20.19
N THR A 326 26.63 1.02 18.99
CA THR A 326 27.76 0.10 18.80
C THR A 326 29.11 0.73 19.17
N SER A 327 29.35 2.01 18.84
CA SER A 327 30.62 2.66 19.19
C SER A 327 30.79 2.92 20.69
N LEU A 328 29.70 3.13 21.43
CA LEU A 328 29.71 3.23 22.89
C LEU A 328 29.91 1.85 23.55
N GLY A 329 29.32 0.79 22.99
CA GLY A 329 29.53 -0.60 23.42
C GLY A 329 30.98 -1.05 23.24
N GLU A 330 31.55 -0.86 22.04
CA GLU A 330 32.96 -1.18 21.76
C GLU A 330 33.92 -0.38 22.63
N ARG A 331 33.64 0.91 22.88
CA ARG A 331 34.45 1.76 23.79
C ARG A 331 34.35 1.30 25.25
N ALA A 332 33.18 0.86 25.70
CA ALA A 332 33.02 0.33 27.05
C ALA A 332 33.76 -1.00 27.22
N GLU A 333 33.70 -1.88 26.21
CA GLU A 333 34.35 -3.19 26.21
C GLU A 333 35.87 -3.08 26.13
N THR A 334 36.41 -2.21 25.28
CA THR A 334 37.85 -1.90 25.24
C THR A 334 38.35 -1.24 26.52
N THR A 335 37.56 -0.36 27.16
CA THR A 335 37.91 0.24 28.46
C THR A 335 37.89 -0.80 29.59
N ARG A 336 36.97 -1.76 29.55
CA ARG A 336 36.90 -2.87 30.52
C ARG A 336 38.06 -3.85 30.36
N ALA A 337 38.41 -4.18 29.12
CA ALA A 337 39.57 -5.01 28.80
C ALA A 337 40.90 -4.37 29.25
N ARG A 338 41.03 -3.04 29.17
CA ARG A 338 42.19 -2.28 29.67
C ARG A 338 42.27 -2.15 31.19
N ARG A 339 41.14 -2.30 31.90
CA ARG A 339 41.05 -2.20 33.36
C ARG A 339 40.98 -3.56 34.06
N ALA A 340 40.99 -4.66 33.30
CA ALA A 340 41.11 -5.99 33.88
C ALA A 340 42.50 -6.10 34.52
N PRO A 341 42.61 -6.44 35.82
CA PRO A 341 43.90 -6.68 36.44
C PRO A 341 44.61 -7.80 35.67
N LEU A 342 45.88 -7.58 35.33
CA LEU A 342 46.74 -8.61 34.73
C LEU A 342 46.74 -9.83 35.66
N SER A 343 46.68 -11.04 35.09
CA SER A 343 46.81 -12.24 35.90
C SER A 343 48.16 -12.22 36.63
N PRO A 344 48.23 -12.72 37.88
CA PRO A 344 49.43 -12.66 38.71
C PRO A 344 50.69 -13.29 38.07
N ASP A 345 50.51 -14.11 37.03
CA ASP A 345 51.61 -14.74 36.28
C ASP A 345 52.41 -13.77 35.39
N VAL A 346 51.85 -12.61 35.00
CA VAL A 346 52.54 -11.62 34.16
C VAL A 346 53.42 -10.67 35.00
N GLU A 347 53.04 -10.42 36.25
CA GLU A 347 53.75 -9.51 37.15
C GLU A 347 55.07 -10.14 37.65
N ASN A 348 55.12 -11.47 37.80
CA ASN A 348 56.35 -12.19 38.18
C ASN A 348 57.42 -12.22 37.07
N ASN A 349 57.02 -12.30 35.79
CA ASN A 349 57.99 -12.33 34.68
C ASN A 349 58.62 -10.97 34.37
N ALA A 350 57.97 -9.86 34.74
CA ALA A 350 58.52 -8.51 34.54
C ALA A 350 59.53 -8.11 35.64
N ALA A 351 59.42 -8.69 36.83
CA ALA A 351 60.34 -8.43 37.94
C ALA A 351 61.67 -9.20 37.79
N GLU A 352 61.67 -10.34 37.11
CA GLU A 352 62.86 -11.20 36.95
C GLU A 352 63.83 -10.70 35.84
N SER A 353 63.40 -9.79 34.96
CA SER A 353 64.25 -9.27 33.87
C SER A 353 65.07 -8.02 34.24
N LEU A 354 65.00 -7.54 35.48
CA LEU A 354 65.64 -6.29 35.92
C LEU A 354 66.78 -6.48 36.93
N THR A 355 67.21 -7.72 37.22
CA THR A 355 68.43 -7.94 38.01
C THR A 355 69.67 -7.71 37.14
N PRO A 356 70.57 -6.76 37.47
CA PRO A 356 71.84 -6.61 36.78
C PRO A 356 72.68 -7.87 37.06
N LYS A 357 73.15 -8.56 36.01
CA LYS A 357 74.17 -9.59 36.19
C LYS A 357 75.46 -8.91 36.67
N GLU A 358 75.81 -9.16 37.93
CA GLU A 358 77.12 -8.87 38.49
C GLU A 358 78.23 -9.65 37.76
N SER A 359 79.42 -9.04 37.80
CA SER A 359 80.69 -9.33 37.15
C SER A 359 81.18 -10.79 37.13
N THR A 360 81.91 -11.16 36.07
CA THR A 360 83.30 -11.67 36.15
C THR A 360 83.96 -11.76 34.78
#